data_AF-A0A3P7LXY5-F1
#
_entry.id   AF-A0A3P7LXY5-F1
#
_cell.length_a   1.000
_cell.length_b   1.000
_cell.length_c   1.000
_cell.angle_alpha   90.00
_cell.angle_beta   90.00
_cell.angle_gamma   90.00
#
_symmetry.space_group_name_H-M   'P 1'
#
loop_
_entity.id
_entity.type
_entity.pdbx_description
1 polymer ?
#
loop_
_entity_poly.entity_id
_entity_poly.type
_entity_poly.pdbx_seq_one_letter_code
_entity_poly.pdbx_strand_id
1 'polypeptide(L)'
;MNLIANQTSIFFQILPKLSSDKPPDDGAYINGLFLDGCRWDYDIMKLGDQKPKVLNEPMPAIWLQPIEKAKSKVLQGTGNLYMCPVYKTSERRGTLSTTGHSTNFVLPIYLPSQQPVTFWTKRGAALLCQLDN
;
A
#
# COMPACT_ATOMS: atom_id res chain seq x y z
N MET A 1 27.52 5.14 16.63
CA MET A 1 26.40 5.23 15.67
C MET A 1 25.80 3.85 15.52
N ASN A 2 24.51 3.71 15.84
CA ASN A 2 23.88 2.49 16.30
C ASN A 2 23.62 1.43 15.21
N LEU A 3 24.14 0.21 15.43
CA LEU A 3 23.92 -0.99 14.60
C LEU A 3 22.44 -1.43 14.47
N ILE A 4 21.59 -1.01 15.42
CA ILE A 4 20.15 -1.36 15.48
C ILE A 4 19.33 -0.80 14.31
N ALA A 5 19.69 0.36 13.73
CA ALA A 5 18.95 0.91 12.58
C ALA A 5 19.05 0.01 11.33
N ASN A 6 20.11 -0.80 11.22
CA ASN A 6 20.32 -1.70 10.08
C ASN A 6 19.55 -3.03 10.20
N GLN A 7 18.78 -3.26 11.26
CA GLN A 7 18.04 -4.51 11.47
C GLN A 7 16.51 -4.37 11.37
N THR A 8 15.98 -3.16 11.17
CA THR A 8 14.54 -2.90 11.13
C THR A 8 14.02 -2.78 9.69
N SER A 9 12.78 -3.23 9.47
CA SER A 9 12.00 -3.13 8.24
C SER A 9 10.59 -2.66 8.56
N ILE A 10 9.89 -2.14 7.56
CA ILE A 10 8.49 -1.74 7.69
C ILE A 10 7.61 -2.90 7.25
N PHE A 11 6.57 -3.19 8.04
CA PHE A 11 5.48 -4.09 7.68
C PHE A 11 4.17 -3.30 7.62
N PHE A 12 3.33 -3.67 6.65
CA PHE A 12 2.04 -3.04 6.43
C PHE A 12 0.93 -4.01 6.82
N GLN A 13 0.28 -3.75 7.94
CA GLN A 13 -0.90 -4.52 8.36
C GLN A 13 -2.16 -3.77 7.97
N ILE A 14 -3.01 -4.41 7.16
CA ILE A 14 -4.30 -3.81 6.76
C ILE A 14 -5.32 -4.06 7.87
N LEU A 15 -5.97 -2.99 8.33
CA LEU A 15 -6.96 -3.07 9.39
C LEU A 15 -8.37 -3.30 8.82
N PRO A 16 -9.28 -3.98 9.53
CA PRO A 16 -10.66 -4.19 9.09
C PRO A 16 -11.54 -2.95 9.33
N LYS A 17 -10.99 -1.75 9.10
CA LYS A 17 -11.66 -0.46 9.33
C LYS A 17 -11.03 0.63 8.46
N LEU A 18 -11.80 1.68 8.14
CA LEU A 18 -11.36 2.76 7.27
C LEU A 18 -10.36 3.74 7.91
N SER A 19 -10.45 3.96 9.22
CA SER A 19 -9.57 4.88 9.93
C SER A 19 -9.20 4.38 11.33
N SER A 20 -8.09 4.89 11.85
CA SER A 20 -7.70 4.76 13.26
C SER A 20 -7.17 6.10 13.76
N ASP A 21 -7.86 6.68 14.74
CA ASP A 21 -7.56 8.04 15.22
C ASP A 21 -6.76 8.06 16.53
N LYS A 22 -6.75 6.93 17.26
CA LYS A 22 -5.85 6.75 18.41
C LYS A 22 -4.47 6.38 17.89
N PRO A 23 -3.38 6.98 18.40
CA PRO A 23 -2.04 6.58 18.01
C PRO A 23 -1.76 5.12 18.42
N PRO A 24 -1.03 4.34 17.61
CA PRO A 24 -0.58 3.01 18.01
C PRO A 24 0.53 3.11 19.06
N ASP A 25 0.76 2.02 19.80
CA ASP A 25 1.88 1.93 20.74
C ASP A 25 3.25 2.03 20.03
N ASP A 26 3.33 1.56 18.79
CA ASP A 26 4.50 1.67 17.93
C ASP A 26 4.10 1.82 16.44
N GLY A 27 4.91 2.54 15.68
CA GLY A 27 4.66 2.84 14.27
C GLY A 27 3.63 3.94 14.04
N ALA A 28 2.90 3.87 12.91
CA ALA A 28 1.93 4.89 12.52
C ALA A 28 0.75 4.29 11.74
N TYR A 29 -0.42 4.93 11.83
CA TYR A 29 -1.55 4.61 10.96
C TYR A 29 -1.54 5.51 9.73
N ILE A 30 -1.75 4.90 8.57
CA ILE A 30 -2.04 5.59 7.31
C ILE A 30 -3.55 5.47 7.09
N ASN A 31 -4.22 6.61 7.08
CA ASN A 31 -5.64 6.74 6.80
C ASN A 31 -5.82 7.48 5.46
N GLY A 32 -6.96 7.28 4.79
CA GLY A 32 -7.38 8.13 3.67
C GLY A 32 -6.65 7.88 2.34
N LEU A 33 -6.10 6.68 2.13
CA LEU A 33 -5.67 6.27 0.79
C LEU A 33 -6.87 5.77 -0.03
N PHE A 34 -6.72 5.78 -1.35
CA PHE A 34 -7.72 5.28 -2.29
C PHE A 34 -7.12 4.22 -3.20
N LEU A 35 -7.90 3.19 -3.52
CA LEU A 35 -7.55 2.18 -4.50
C LEU A 35 -8.00 2.63 -5.89
N ASP A 36 -7.14 2.40 -6.87
CA ASP A 36 -7.38 2.66 -8.28
C ASP A 36 -7.12 1.38 -9.08
N GLY A 37 -7.98 1.07 -10.06
CA GLY A 37 -7.93 -0.17 -10.84
C GLY A 37 -8.18 -1.47 -10.06
N CYS A 38 -8.60 -1.38 -8.79
CA CYS A 38 -8.93 -2.49 -7.91
C CYS A 38 -9.80 -2.01 -6.74
N ARG A 39 -10.24 -2.93 -5.88
CA ARG A 39 -10.90 -2.63 -4.60
C ARG A 39 -10.31 -3.44 -3.46
N TRP A 40 -10.67 -3.07 -2.24
CA TRP A 40 -10.42 -3.92 -1.08
C TRP A 40 -11.62 -4.84 -0.87
N ASP A 41 -11.37 -6.12 -0.70
CA ASP A 41 -12.37 -7.09 -0.28
C ASP A 41 -12.25 -7.32 1.22
N TYR A 42 -13.23 -6.82 1.98
CA TYR A 42 -13.26 -6.94 3.44
C TYR A 42 -13.60 -8.35 3.92
N ASP A 43 -14.29 -9.16 3.11
CA ASP A 43 -14.70 -10.51 3.51
C ASP A 43 -13.49 -11.44 3.54
N ILE A 44 -12.57 -11.27 2.58
CA ILE A 44 -11.34 -12.07 2.48
C ILE A 44 -10.06 -11.32 2.87
N MET A 45 -10.18 -10.03 3.19
CA MET A 45 -9.07 -9.12 3.53
C MET A 45 -7.94 -9.12 2.49
N LYS A 46 -8.30 -9.01 1.20
CA LYS A 46 -7.38 -9.03 0.05
C LYS A 46 -7.83 -8.08 -1.06
N LEU A 47 -6.96 -7.85 -2.04
CA LEU A 47 -7.34 -7.18 -3.27
C LEU A 47 -8.43 -7.95 -4.02
N GLY A 48 -9.44 -7.21 -4.47
CA GLY A 48 -10.54 -7.68 -5.30
C GLY A 48 -10.73 -6.84 -6.56
N ASP A 49 -11.55 -7.35 -7.47
CA ASP A 49 -11.87 -6.65 -8.71
C ASP A 49 -12.66 -5.37 -8.45
N GLN A 50 -12.27 -4.30 -9.14
CA GLN A 50 -12.97 -3.01 -9.12
C GLN A 50 -14.43 -3.18 -9.56
N LYS A 51 -15.35 -2.47 -8.91
CA LYS A 51 -16.77 -2.50 -9.28
C LYS A 51 -17.04 -1.71 -10.55
N PRO A 52 -18.03 -2.12 -11.38
CA PRO A 52 -18.44 -1.35 -12.55
C PRO A 52 -18.80 0.10 -12.18
N LYS A 53 -18.26 1.06 -12.93
CA LYS A 53 -18.50 2.52 -12.77
C LYS A 53 -18.01 3.12 -11.44
N VAL A 54 -17.18 2.40 -10.69
CA VAL A 54 -16.52 2.92 -9.48
C VAL A 54 -15.05 3.09 -9.80
N LEU A 55 -14.61 4.33 -10.04
CA LEU A 55 -13.22 4.62 -10.44
C LEU A 55 -12.26 4.39 -9.27
N ASN A 56 -12.64 4.79 -8.06
CA ASN A 56 -11.82 4.64 -6.87
C ASN A 56 -12.65 4.20 -5.68
N GLU A 57 -12.04 3.41 -4.81
CA GLU A 57 -12.63 3.01 -3.53
C GLU A 57 -11.68 3.38 -2.39
N PRO A 58 -12.19 3.72 -1.19
CA PRO A 58 -11.34 3.99 -0.06
C PRO A 58 -10.58 2.73 0.38
N MET A 59 -9.29 2.87 0.61
CA MET A 59 -8.45 1.82 1.21
C MET A 59 -8.69 1.81 2.73
N PRO A 60 -8.79 0.63 3.37
CA PRO A 60 -8.77 0.54 4.83
C PRO A 60 -7.51 1.16 5.44
N ALA A 61 -7.60 1.54 6.71
CA ALA A 61 -6.46 2.02 7.47
C ALA A 61 -5.33 0.99 7.47
N ILE A 62 -4.10 1.47 7.30
CA ILE A 62 -2.91 0.64 7.26
C ILE A 62 -2.06 0.96 8.48
N TRP A 63 -1.71 -0.05 9.27
CA TRP A 63 -0.72 0.09 10.32
C TRP A 63 0.67 -0.16 9.76
N LEU A 64 1.48 0.89 9.73
CA LEU A 64 2.89 0.86 9.42
C LEU A 64 3.66 0.48 10.69
N GLN A 65 4.13 -0.75 10.76
CA GLN A 65 4.82 -1.31 11.92
C GLN A 65 6.32 -1.44 11.66
N PRO A 66 7.18 -0.89 12.53
CA PRO A 66 8.59 -1.26 12.53
C PRO A 66 8.71 -2.69 13.06
N ILE A 67 9.33 -3.57 12.28
CA ILE A 67 9.59 -4.96 12.66
C ILE A 67 11.02 -5.35 12.31
N GLU A 68 11.52 -6.44 12.88
CA GLU A 68 12.82 -6.98 12.50
C GLU A 68 12.84 -7.45 11.03
N LYS A 69 13.96 -7.20 10.34
CA LYS A 69 14.19 -7.61 8.94
C LYS A 69 13.96 -9.10 8.72
N ALA A 70 14.40 -9.95 9.65
CA ALA A 70 14.21 -11.39 9.57
C ALA A 70 12.72 -11.76 9.56
N LYS A 71 11.94 -11.17 10.47
CA LYS A 71 10.48 -11.34 10.54
C LYS A 71 9.79 -10.81 9.28
N SER A 72 10.24 -9.66 8.77
CA SER A 72 9.70 -9.07 7.54
C SER A 72 9.88 -9.98 6.32
N LYS A 73 11.06 -10.60 6.16
CA LYS A 73 11.31 -11.57 5.08
C LYS A 73 10.38 -12.78 5.15
N VAL A 74 10.12 -13.29 6.36
CA VAL A 74 9.19 -14.42 6.54
C VAL A 74 7.77 -13.99 6.16
N LEU A 75 7.28 -12.86 6.68
CA LEU A 75 5.92 -12.38 6.39
C LEU A 75 5.70 -12.04 4.91
N GLN A 76 6.72 -11.52 4.24
CA GLN A 76 6.65 -11.22 2.80
C GLN A 76 6.77 -12.48 1.93
N GLY A 77 7.38 -13.56 2.45
CA GLY A 77 7.56 -14.82 1.72
C GLY A 77 6.39 -15.81 1.84
N THR A 78 5.45 -15.61 2.77
CA THR A 78 4.39 -16.58 3.08
C THR A 78 3.08 -16.35 2.33
N GLY A 79 3.03 -15.44 1.36
CA GLY A 79 1.80 -15.15 0.63
C GLY A 79 2.02 -14.48 -0.73
N ASN A 80 0.97 -14.50 -1.53
CA ASN A 80 0.93 -13.75 -2.79
C ASN A 80 0.65 -12.28 -2.48
N LEU A 81 1.72 -11.48 -2.46
CA LEU A 81 1.69 -10.05 -2.18
C LEU A 81 1.89 -9.26 -3.48
N TYR A 82 0.98 -8.35 -3.74
CA TYR A 82 1.14 -7.34 -4.78
C TYR A 82 1.88 -6.14 -4.21
N MET A 83 3.02 -5.78 -4.80
CA MET A 83 3.76 -4.55 -4.48
C MET A 83 3.05 -3.36 -5.13
N CYS A 84 1.99 -2.89 -4.47
CA CYS A 84 1.10 -1.85 -4.97
C CYS A 84 1.81 -0.49 -4.90
N PRO A 85 1.98 0.24 -6.03
CA PRO A 85 2.60 1.56 -6.00
C PRO A 85 1.64 2.59 -5.38
N VAL A 86 2.16 3.43 -4.48
CA VAL A 86 1.43 4.60 -3.95
C VAL A 86 1.86 5.84 -4.72
N TYR A 87 0.89 6.56 -5.27
CA TYR A 87 1.08 7.85 -5.94
C TYR A 87 0.36 8.97 -5.21
N LYS A 88 0.79 10.21 -5.42
CA LYS A 88 0.08 11.38 -4.90
C LYS A 88 -1.26 11.56 -5.65
N THR A 89 -1.25 11.61 -6.98
CA THR A 89 -2.43 11.84 -7.83
C THR A 89 -2.65 10.72 -8.85
N SER A 90 -3.86 10.65 -9.42
CA SER A 90 -4.23 9.62 -10.40
C SER A 90 -3.53 9.80 -11.76
N GLU A 91 -3.14 11.03 -12.11
CA GLU A 91 -2.41 11.31 -13.35
C GLU A 91 -1.10 10.50 -13.46
N ARG A 92 -0.52 10.11 -12.30
CA ARG A 92 0.74 9.37 -12.18
C ARG A 92 1.93 10.03 -12.91
N ARG A 93 1.72 11.27 -13.35
CA ARG A 93 2.70 12.15 -13.97
C ARG A 93 3.37 12.95 -12.87
N GLY A 94 4.68 13.04 -12.93
CA GLY A 94 5.48 13.93 -12.11
C GLY A 94 6.66 14.41 -12.93
N THR A 95 7.26 15.54 -12.54
CA THR A 95 8.60 15.87 -13.02
C THR A 95 9.57 14.79 -12.54
N LEU A 96 10.47 14.36 -13.42
CA LEU A 96 11.60 13.53 -12.99
C LEU A 96 12.46 14.40 -12.08
N SER A 97 12.67 13.96 -10.84
CA SER A 97 13.70 14.56 -9.99
C SER A 97 15.08 14.37 -10.63
N THR A 98 16.09 15.08 -10.15
CA THR A 98 17.51 14.90 -10.55
C THR A 98 18.01 13.46 -10.34
N THR A 99 17.29 12.64 -9.56
CA THR A 99 17.57 11.21 -9.32
C THR A 99 16.76 10.26 -10.21
N GLY A 100 15.94 10.77 -11.14
CA GLY A 100 15.10 9.96 -12.03
C GLY A 100 13.80 9.43 -11.40
N HIS A 101 13.56 9.69 -10.12
CA HIS A 101 12.29 9.34 -9.48
C HIS A 101 11.21 10.38 -9.80
N SER A 102 10.02 9.91 -10.18
CA SER A 102 8.83 10.75 -10.35
C SER A 102 8.48 11.43 -9.04
N THR A 103 8.24 12.75 -9.07
CA THR A 103 7.74 13.50 -7.92
C THR A 103 6.35 13.05 -7.44
N ASN A 104 5.65 12.22 -8.22
CA ASN A 104 4.34 11.68 -7.89
C ASN A 104 4.40 10.33 -7.16
N PHE A 105 5.50 9.57 -7.28
CA PHE A 105 5.66 8.31 -6.56
C PHE A 105 6.01 8.55 -5.08
N VAL A 106 5.34 7.83 -4.18
CA VAL A 106 5.55 7.93 -2.73
C VAL A 106 6.36 6.74 -2.24
N LEU A 107 5.77 5.54 -2.25
CA LEU A 107 6.40 4.28 -1.85
C LEU A 107 5.54 3.08 -2.32
N PRO A 108 6.06 1.85 -2.31
CA PRO A 108 5.24 0.66 -2.51
C PRO A 108 4.66 0.13 -1.18
N ILE A 109 3.41 -0.34 -1.22
CA ILE A 109 2.77 -1.08 -0.11
C ILE A 109 2.45 -2.50 -0.58
N TYR A 110 2.81 -3.50 0.22
CA TYR A 110 2.50 -4.89 -0.06
C TYR A 110 1.07 -5.22 0.33
N LEU A 111 0.22 -5.48 -0.66
CA LEU A 111 -1.18 -5.83 -0.47
C LEU A 111 -1.41 -7.32 -0.75
N PRO A 112 -2.09 -8.07 0.13
CA PRO A 112 -2.36 -9.48 -0.08
C PRO A 112 -3.38 -9.69 -1.20
N SER A 113 -3.19 -10.76 -1.98
CA SER A 113 -3.96 -11.04 -3.18
C SER A 113 -4.20 -12.54 -3.35
N GLN A 114 -5.31 -12.92 -4.00
CA GLN A 114 -5.49 -14.27 -4.56
C GLN A 114 -4.98 -14.37 -6.01
N GLN A 115 -4.94 -13.25 -6.74
CA GLN A 115 -4.49 -13.17 -8.13
C GLN A 115 -2.97 -12.98 -8.24
N PRO A 116 -2.30 -13.53 -9.27
CA PRO A 116 -0.87 -13.30 -9.50
C PRO A 116 -0.52 -11.81 -9.65
N VAL A 117 0.69 -11.42 -9.27
CA VAL A 117 1.19 -10.02 -9.37
C VAL A 117 0.92 -9.38 -10.75
N THR A 118 1.12 -10.14 -11.84
CA THR A 118 0.91 -9.66 -13.21
C THR A 118 -0.54 -9.26 -13.52
N PHE A 119 -1.52 -9.82 -12.81
CA PHE A 119 -2.93 -9.48 -12.96
C PHE A 119 -3.21 -8.02 -12.59
N TRP A 120 -2.63 -7.57 -11.48
CA TRP A 120 -2.76 -6.22 -10.95
C TRP A 120 -1.90 -5.22 -11.70
N THR A 121 -0.66 -5.61 -12.05
CA THR A 121 0.23 -4.77 -12.88
C THR A 121 -0.42 -4.42 -14.21
N LYS A 122 -1.05 -5.38 -14.91
CA LYS A 122 -1.71 -5.14 -16.20
C LYS A 122 -2.95 -4.25 -16.09
N ARG A 123 -3.62 -4.24 -14.93
CA ARG A 123 -4.77 -3.38 -14.64
C ARG A 123 -4.37 -1.98 -14.16
N GLY A 124 -3.07 -1.75 -13.99
CA GLY A 124 -2.57 -0.50 -13.43
C GLY A 124 -3.05 -0.28 -12.00
N ALA A 125 -3.27 -1.35 -11.22
CA ALA A 125 -3.72 -1.21 -9.83
C ALA A 125 -2.74 -0.36 -9.02
N ALA A 126 -3.26 0.61 -8.26
CA ALA A 126 -2.43 1.51 -7.45
C ALA A 126 -3.17 2.01 -6.21
N LEU A 127 -2.41 2.62 -5.30
CA LEU A 127 -2.91 3.45 -4.23
C LEU A 127 -2.69 4.92 -4.56
N LEU A 128 -3.65 5.77 -4.20
CA LEU A 128 -3.61 7.22 -4.39
C LEU A 128 -3.74 7.92 -3.03
N CYS A 129 -2.94 8.97 -2.81
CA CYS A 129 -3.07 9.83 -1.63
C CYS A 129 -4.25 10.81 -1.75
N GLN A 130 -4.59 11.20 -2.98
CA GLN A 130 -5.72 12.08 -3.27
C GLN A 130 -6.37 11.67 -4.61
N LEU A 131 -7.67 11.87 -4.69
CA LEU A 131 -8.44 11.76 -5.93
C LEU A 131 -8.37 13.08 -6.70
N ASP A 132 -8.58 13.03 -8.01
CA ASP A 132 -8.68 14.25 -8.81
C ASP A 132 -10.07 14.85 -8.60
N ASN A 133 -10.14 16.07 -8.06
CA ASN A 133 -11.36 16.86 -7.92
C ASN A 133 -11.59 17.72 -9.16
#